data_AF-A0A953PQJ3-F1
#
_entry.id   AF-A0A953PQJ3-F1
#
_cell.length_a   1.000
_cell.length_b   1.000
_cell.length_c   1.000
_cell.angle_alpha   90.00
_cell.angle_beta   90.00
_cell.angle_gamma   90.00
#
_symmetry.space_group_name_H-M   'P 1'
#
loop_
_entity.id
_entity.type
_entity.pdbx_description
1 polymer ?
#
loop_
_entity_poly.entity_id
_entity_poly.type
_entity_poly.pdbx_seq_one_letter_code
_entity_poly.pdbx_strand_id
1 'polypeptide(L)'
;MLDSASKAFFHVLARSGTLKKLASRYGMRRPSSFARRFIAGESVAEAIDAARAVEARHMTHTLDMLGESVTDLAKAEAATRDYLEVIDAIGAAGIGRGLSLKLTQLGLDVDKAITVDNLRKILARSEPAGFFVRVDMENSPYTDVTLEIFETLWRHGHRRIGVVLQSALHRSEQDLARLNALGAGVRLVKGAYKEPKAIAYQHKADVDAAYARMLATLLTEGHDPAIATHDPAMIDLACKIARERGVARDTFEFQMLYGIRRDLQAKLVKEGYRVRVYIPFGREWFPYFMRRLGERPANVTFVMKGIFGER
;
A
#
# COMPACT_ATOMS: atom_id res chain seq x y z
N MET A 1 -19.67 -6.35 -3.06
CA MET A 1 -18.64 -5.56 -3.78
C MET A 1 -19.19 -5.30 -5.16
N LEU A 2 -19.06 -4.07 -5.68
CA LEU A 2 -19.57 -3.75 -7.00
C LEU A 2 -18.93 -4.65 -8.07
N ASP A 3 -19.73 -4.93 -9.10
CA ASP A 3 -19.38 -5.69 -10.32
C ASP A 3 -18.09 -5.16 -10.96
N SER A 4 -17.38 -6.02 -11.71
CA SER A 4 -16.19 -5.67 -12.49
C SER A 4 -16.41 -4.43 -13.37
N ALA A 5 -17.67 -4.18 -13.77
CA ALA A 5 -18.13 -2.96 -14.42
C ALA A 5 -17.85 -1.66 -13.65
N SER A 6 -18.00 -1.66 -12.32
CA SER A 6 -17.76 -0.46 -11.51
C SER A 6 -16.28 -0.11 -11.37
N LYS A 7 -15.41 -1.10 -11.17
CA LYS A 7 -13.96 -0.86 -11.19
C LYS A 7 -13.51 -0.30 -12.54
N ALA A 8 -14.05 -0.83 -13.65
CA ALA A 8 -13.76 -0.34 -14.99
C ALA A 8 -14.24 1.11 -15.18
N PHE A 9 -15.45 1.44 -14.71
CA PHE A 9 -16.00 2.80 -14.77
C PHE A 9 -15.11 3.81 -14.02
N PHE A 10 -14.76 3.53 -12.75
CA PHE A 10 -13.91 4.43 -11.96
C PHE A 10 -12.47 4.52 -12.49
N HIS A 11 -11.94 3.44 -13.10
CA HIS A 11 -10.64 3.48 -13.76
C HIS A 11 -10.64 4.42 -14.97
N VAL A 12 -11.70 4.43 -15.77
CA VAL A 12 -11.86 5.40 -16.88
C VAL A 12 -11.98 6.82 -16.33
N LEU A 13 -12.78 7.05 -15.30
CA LEU A 13 -12.94 8.38 -14.70
C LEU A 13 -11.64 8.90 -14.07
N ALA A 14 -10.78 8.02 -13.54
CA ALA A 14 -9.48 8.40 -12.99
C ALA A 14 -8.56 9.07 -14.03
N ARG A 15 -8.79 8.85 -15.33
CA ARG A 15 -8.04 9.46 -16.44
C ARG A 15 -8.65 10.77 -16.94
N SER A 16 -9.78 11.23 -16.39
CA SER A 16 -10.44 12.46 -16.83
C SER A 16 -9.79 13.71 -16.23
N GLY A 17 -9.14 14.52 -17.08
CA GLY A 17 -8.51 15.78 -16.67
C GLY A 17 -9.50 16.83 -16.13
N THR A 18 -10.74 16.86 -16.64
CA THR A 18 -11.78 17.79 -16.15
C THR A 18 -12.25 17.41 -14.75
N LEU A 19 -12.46 16.12 -14.48
CA LEU A 19 -12.79 15.65 -13.14
C LEU A 19 -11.62 15.83 -12.18
N LYS A 20 -10.38 15.60 -12.63
CA LYS A 20 -9.17 15.91 -11.84
C LYS A 20 -9.16 17.38 -11.43
N LYS A 21 -9.35 18.32 -12.36
CA LYS A 21 -9.38 19.77 -12.06
C LYS A 21 -10.48 20.16 -11.07
N LEU A 22 -11.70 19.64 -11.24
CA LEU A 22 -12.81 19.91 -10.32
C LEU A 22 -12.58 19.31 -8.93
N ALA A 23 -12.10 18.07 -8.87
CA ALA A 23 -11.79 17.40 -7.60
C ALA A 23 -10.61 18.06 -6.89
N SER A 24 -9.56 18.47 -7.60
CA SER A 24 -8.44 19.23 -7.02
C SER A 24 -8.87 20.58 -6.47
N ARG A 25 -9.87 21.24 -7.07
CA ARG A 25 -10.37 22.54 -6.60
C ARG A 25 -11.12 22.47 -5.27
N TYR A 26 -11.77 21.35 -4.96
CA TYR A 26 -12.67 21.24 -3.80
C TYR A 26 -12.37 20.09 -2.85
N GLY A 27 -11.86 18.96 -3.34
CA GLY A 27 -11.77 17.69 -2.62
C GLY A 27 -10.75 17.62 -1.49
N MET A 28 -9.78 18.55 -1.44
CA MET A 28 -8.76 18.62 -0.39
C MET A 28 -8.69 19.98 0.34
N ARG A 29 -9.58 20.93 -0.02
CA ARG A 29 -9.51 22.34 0.42
C ARG A 29 -9.77 22.51 1.92
N ARG A 30 -10.66 21.71 2.49
CA ARG A 30 -11.03 21.79 3.92
C ARG A 30 -10.74 20.45 4.60
N PRO A 31 -10.49 20.41 5.92
CA PRO A 31 -10.34 19.15 6.66
C PRO A 31 -11.55 18.21 6.54
N SER A 32 -12.75 18.76 6.28
CA SER A 32 -13.99 18.01 6.07
C SER A 32 -14.15 17.46 4.65
N SER A 33 -13.27 17.82 3.71
CA SER A 33 -13.46 17.48 2.31
C SER A 33 -13.32 15.99 2.05
N PHE A 34 -14.06 15.50 1.06
CA PHE A 34 -14.31 14.08 0.88
C PHE A 34 -13.02 13.24 0.69
N ALA A 35 -11.95 13.82 0.13
CA ALA A 35 -10.70 13.10 -0.10
C ALA A 35 -9.83 13.01 1.16
N ARG A 36 -9.97 13.94 2.12
CA ARG A 36 -9.28 13.94 3.44
C ARG A 36 -9.60 12.71 4.28
N ARG A 37 -10.71 12.03 3.98
CA ARG A 37 -11.03 10.75 4.60
C ARG A 37 -9.99 9.68 4.27
N PHE A 38 -9.51 9.66 3.03
CA PHE A 38 -8.68 8.57 2.49
C PHE A 38 -7.23 8.98 2.22
N ILE A 39 -6.94 10.28 2.19
CA ILE A 39 -5.63 10.89 1.94
C ILE A 39 -5.34 11.87 3.06
N ALA A 40 -4.14 11.83 3.63
CA ALA A 40 -3.78 12.69 4.77
C ALA A 40 -3.75 14.18 4.38
N GLY A 41 -3.17 14.48 3.23
CA GLY A 41 -2.92 15.84 2.78
C GLY A 41 -2.12 15.86 1.49
N GLU A 42 -1.75 17.06 1.06
CA GLU A 42 -0.91 17.27 -0.13
C GLU A 42 0.55 17.55 0.24
N SER A 43 0.85 17.73 1.53
CA SER A 43 2.18 18.02 2.06
C SER A 43 2.68 16.96 3.04
N VAL A 44 4.00 16.93 3.25
CA VAL A 44 4.66 16.06 4.24
C VAL A 44 4.22 16.40 5.67
N ALA A 45 4.02 17.68 5.99
CA ALA A 45 3.55 18.11 7.30
C ALA A 45 2.18 17.52 7.66
N GLU A 46 1.24 17.54 6.71
CA GLU A 46 -0.09 16.94 6.92
C GLU A 46 -0.03 15.41 7.04
N ALA A 47 0.91 14.76 6.33
CA ALA A 47 1.16 13.33 6.48
C ALA A 47 1.70 12.99 7.87
N ILE A 48 2.60 13.82 8.41
CA ILE A 48 3.15 13.69 9.77
C ILE A 48 2.03 13.87 10.81
N ASP A 49 1.15 14.85 10.66
CA ASP A 49 0.03 15.04 11.59
C ASP A 49 -0.95 13.86 11.57
N ALA A 50 -1.25 13.33 10.38
CA ALA A 50 -2.08 12.13 10.25
C ALA A 50 -1.40 10.90 10.88
N ALA A 51 -0.08 10.76 10.72
CA ALA A 51 0.70 9.69 11.34
C ALA A 51 0.68 9.77 12.87
N ARG A 52 0.88 10.97 13.46
CA ARG A 52 0.76 11.18 14.91
C ARG A 52 -0.61 10.80 15.43
N ALA A 53 -1.67 11.13 14.68
CA ALA A 53 -3.03 10.74 15.05
C ALA A 53 -3.23 9.21 15.01
N VAL A 54 -2.55 8.50 14.11
CA VAL A 54 -2.55 7.03 14.09
C VAL A 54 -1.78 6.45 15.28
N GLU A 55 -0.61 7.00 15.59
CA GLU A 55 0.23 6.57 16.73
C GLU A 55 -0.44 6.79 18.08
N ALA A 56 -1.15 7.91 18.25
CA ALA A 56 -1.96 8.20 19.43
C ALA A 56 -3.06 7.15 19.69
N ARG A 57 -3.35 6.27 18.72
CA ARG A 57 -4.28 5.15 18.84
C ARG A 57 -3.57 3.79 18.94
N HIS A 58 -2.29 3.80 19.32
CA HIS A 58 -1.43 2.62 19.48
C HIS A 58 -1.29 1.78 18.20
N MET A 59 -1.33 2.44 17.04
CA MET A 59 -1.09 1.82 15.74
C MET A 59 0.21 2.34 15.14
N THR A 60 0.83 1.55 14.27
CA THR A 60 1.95 2.00 13.43
C THR A 60 1.43 2.52 12.08
N HIS A 61 2.31 3.08 11.27
CA HIS A 61 1.94 3.57 9.96
C HIS A 61 3.01 3.27 8.89
N THR A 62 2.62 3.44 7.64
CA THR A 62 3.53 3.58 6.50
C THR A 62 3.05 4.74 5.66
N LEU A 63 3.93 5.67 5.36
CA LEU A 63 3.62 6.80 4.49
C LEU A 63 3.83 6.39 3.03
N ASP A 64 2.91 6.79 2.15
CA ASP A 64 2.98 6.56 0.71
C ASP A 64 2.86 7.92 0.01
N MET A 65 3.94 8.33 -0.65
CA MET A 65 3.93 9.53 -1.45
C MET A 65 3.27 9.22 -2.80
N LEU A 66 2.11 9.84 -3.01
CA LEU A 66 1.33 9.69 -4.23
C LEU A 66 2.02 10.44 -5.36
N GLY A 67 2.50 9.68 -6.34
CA GLY A 67 3.10 10.15 -7.59
C GLY A 67 2.63 9.30 -8.76
N GLU A 68 2.73 9.86 -9.96
CA GLU A 68 2.49 9.15 -11.23
C GLU A 68 3.77 8.41 -11.68
N SER A 69 3.61 7.40 -12.53
CA SER A 69 4.74 6.74 -13.19
C SER A 69 5.53 7.75 -14.01
N VAL A 70 6.86 7.75 -13.86
CA VAL A 70 7.73 8.74 -14.51
C VAL A 70 8.28 8.18 -15.82
N THR A 71 8.30 9.02 -16.85
CA THR A 71 8.70 8.63 -18.21
C THR A 71 10.02 9.26 -18.66
N ASP A 72 10.70 9.99 -17.77
CA ASP A 72 12.01 10.58 -18.05
C ASP A 72 12.90 10.56 -16.80
N LEU A 73 14.22 10.59 -17.04
CA LEU A 73 15.25 10.51 -16.01
C LEU A 73 15.15 11.65 -15.00
N ALA A 74 14.91 12.87 -15.45
CA ALA A 74 14.85 14.05 -14.59
C ALA A 74 13.71 13.94 -13.55
N LYS A 75 12.55 13.41 -13.96
CA LYS A 75 11.43 13.12 -13.05
C LYS A 75 11.73 11.98 -12.08
N ALA A 76 12.41 10.92 -12.52
CA ALA A 76 12.83 9.84 -11.63
C ALA A 76 13.79 10.33 -10.54
N GLU A 77 14.75 11.19 -10.91
CA GLU A 77 15.66 11.83 -9.97
C GLU A 77 14.93 12.80 -9.04
N ALA A 78 13.96 13.56 -9.55
CA ALA A 78 13.13 14.44 -8.72
C ALA A 78 12.33 13.64 -7.69
N ALA A 79 11.64 12.57 -8.10
CA ALA A 79 10.91 11.70 -7.18
C ALA A 79 11.83 11.07 -6.13
N THR A 80 13.06 10.70 -6.51
CA THR A 80 14.06 10.19 -5.57
C THR A 80 14.46 11.25 -4.54
N ARG A 81 14.68 12.51 -4.96
CA ARG A 81 14.95 13.62 -4.03
C ARG A 81 13.78 13.85 -3.09
N ASP A 82 12.55 13.84 -3.60
CA ASP A 82 11.34 14.01 -2.80
C ASP A 82 11.25 12.91 -1.70
N TYR A 83 11.56 11.65 -2.03
CA TYR A 83 11.63 10.57 -1.04
C TYR A 83 12.70 10.83 0.04
N LEU A 84 13.88 11.35 -0.33
CA LEU A 84 14.93 11.68 0.63
C LEU A 84 14.50 12.82 1.57
N GLU A 85 13.85 13.86 1.04
CA GLU A 85 13.29 14.95 1.84
C GLU A 85 12.21 14.46 2.81
N VAL A 86 11.34 13.56 2.34
CA VAL A 86 10.31 12.90 3.18
C VAL A 86 10.96 12.10 4.31
N ILE A 87 12.01 11.33 4.01
CA ILE A 87 12.75 10.56 5.03
C ILE A 87 13.35 11.49 6.08
N ASP A 88 13.99 12.58 5.67
CA ASP A 88 14.60 13.55 6.60
C ASP A 88 13.54 14.23 7.46
N ALA A 89 12.41 14.65 6.87
CA ALA A 89 11.31 15.27 7.58
C ALA A 89 10.65 14.33 8.59
N ILE A 90 10.40 13.07 8.21
CA ILE A 90 9.89 12.03 9.13
C ILE A 90 10.89 11.80 10.27
N GLY A 91 12.18 11.73 9.92
CA GLY A 91 13.27 11.54 10.88
C GLY A 91 13.30 12.63 11.94
N ALA A 92 13.21 13.89 11.51
CA ALA A 92 13.16 15.07 12.38
C ALA A 92 11.87 15.15 13.20
N ALA A 93 10.74 14.70 12.65
CA ALA A 93 9.44 14.72 13.33
C ALA A 93 9.33 13.69 14.48
N GLY A 94 10.23 12.70 14.52
CA GLY A 94 10.28 11.69 15.58
C GLY A 94 9.15 10.66 15.52
N ILE A 95 8.48 10.51 14.37
CA ILE A 95 7.39 9.54 14.17
C ILE A 95 7.92 8.20 13.64
N GLY A 96 7.05 7.20 13.57
CA GLY A 96 7.30 5.88 13.02
C GLY A 96 7.93 5.90 11.62
N ARG A 97 8.89 5.01 11.42
CA ARG A 97 9.80 5.02 10.27
C ARG A 97 9.35 4.03 9.18
N GLY A 98 8.12 4.17 8.68
CA GLY A 98 7.55 3.29 7.65
C GLY A 98 7.29 4.03 6.34
N LEU A 99 7.82 3.51 5.22
CA LEU A 99 7.66 4.10 3.89
C LEU A 99 7.21 3.03 2.88
N SER A 100 6.20 3.32 2.07
CA SER A 100 5.85 2.54 0.88
C SER A 100 6.20 3.35 -0.37
N LEU A 101 6.71 2.69 -1.40
CA LEU A 101 7.03 3.32 -2.68
C LEU A 101 6.74 2.40 -3.87
N LYS A 102 6.68 2.97 -5.06
CA LYS A 102 6.45 2.27 -6.34
C LYS A 102 7.65 2.47 -7.25
N LEU A 103 8.10 1.41 -7.90
CA LEU A 103 9.32 1.46 -8.72
C LEU A 103 9.10 2.28 -9.99
N THR A 104 7.89 2.34 -10.54
CA THR A 104 7.59 3.21 -11.68
C THR A 104 7.74 4.70 -11.36
N GLN A 105 7.67 5.12 -10.08
CA GLN A 105 8.01 6.50 -9.70
C GLN A 105 9.53 6.74 -9.68
N LEU A 106 10.32 5.68 -9.52
CA LEU A 106 11.79 5.74 -9.47
C LEU A 106 12.46 5.53 -10.83
N GLY A 107 11.66 5.45 -11.91
CA GLY A 107 12.15 5.34 -13.28
C GLY A 107 12.08 3.96 -13.90
N LEU A 108 11.25 3.04 -13.40
CA LEU A 108 11.21 1.67 -13.92
C LEU A 108 10.83 1.58 -15.41
N ASP A 109 9.95 2.48 -15.87
CA ASP A 109 9.58 2.60 -17.28
C ASP A 109 10.66 3.30 -18.14
N VAL A 110 11.67 3.90 -17.51
CA VAL A 110 12.78 4.59 -18.18
C VAL A 110 13.97 3.64 -18.31
N ASP A 111 14.47 3.16 -17.18
CA ASP A 111 15.62 2.26 -17.12
C ASP A 111 15.69 1.53 -15.77
N LYS A 112 15.93 0.23 -15.85
CA LYS A 112 16.02 -0.65 -14.68
C LYS A 112 17.23 -0.33 -13.79
N ALA A 113 18.40 -0.04 -14.37
CA ALA A 113 19.60 0.26 -13.59
C ALA A 113 19.45 1.58 -12.84
N ILE A 114 18.89 2.60 -13.47
CA ILE A 114 18.53 3.88 -12.83
C ILE A 114 17.58 3.65 -11.65
N THR A 115 16.57 2.79 -11.83
CA THR A 115 15.62 2.44 -10.76
C THR A 115 16.32 1.78 -9.57
N VAL A 116 17.23 0.84 -9.82
CA VAL A 116 18.05 0.19 -8.79
C VAL A 116 18.90 1.22 -8.06
N ASP A 117 19.56 2.13 -8.78
CA ASP A 117 20.39 3.17 -8.18
C ASP A 117 19.59 4.15 -7.34
N ASN A 118 18.42 4.57 -7.82
CA ASN A 118 17.53 5.45 -7.08
C ASN A 118 17.00 4.80 -5.80
N LEU A 119 16.55 3.54 -5.88
CA LEU A 119 16.13 2.79 -4.70
C LEU A 119 17.29 2.58 -3.72
N ARG A 120 18.51 2.31 -4.21
CA ARG A 120 19.71 2.20 -3.36
C ARG A 120 20.02 3.51 -2.63
N LYS A 121 19.89 4.68 -3.27
CA LYS A 121 20.05 5.98 -2.60
C LYS A 121 19.04 6.16 -1.46
N ILE A 122 17.78 5.78 -1.69
CA ILE A 122 16.71 5.82 -0.68
C ILE A 122 17.04 4.87 0.49
N LEU A 123 17.47 3.64 0.21
CA LEU A 123 17.85 2.68 1.26
C LEU A 123 19.07 3.14 2.04
N ALA A 124 20.11 3.66 1.38
CA ALA A 124 21.31 4.17 2.04
C ALA A 124 21.02 5.31 3.04
N ARG A 125 20.00 6.14 2.76
CA ARG A 125 19.54 7.16 3.71
C ARG A 125 18.62 6.58 4.79
N SER A 126 17.73 5.68 4.40
CA SER A 126 16.61 5.25 5.25
C SER A 126 17.00 4.15 6.25
N GLU A 127 17.86 3.20 5.89
CA GLU A 127 18.21 2.07 6.76
C GLU A 127 18.97 2.48 8.04
N PRO A 128 20.03 3.32 7.99
CA PRO A 128 20.71 3.79 9.20
C PRO A 128 19.80 4.64 10.10
N ALA A 129 18.82 5.31 9.48
CA ALA A 129 17.76 6.03 10.15
C ALA A 129 16.64 5.11 10.67
N GLY A 130 16.77 3.79 10.58
CA GLY A 130 15.80 2.84 11.13
C GLY A 130 14.48 2.80 10.37
N PHE A 131 14.43 3.21 9.10
CA PHE A 131 13.23 3.05 8.27
C PHE A 131 13.06 1.63 7.77
N PHE A 132 11.81 1.22 7.62
CA PHE A 132 11.44 0.07 6.81
C PHE A 132 10.80 0.57 5.52
N VAL A 133 11.34 0.14 4.39
CA VAL A 133 10.84 0.48 3.05
C VAL A 133 10.08 -0.70 2.45
N ARG A 134 8.83 -0.49 2.06
CA ARG A 134 8.03 -1.46 1.32
C ARG A 134 8.00 -1.09 -0.15
N VAL A 135 8.45 -2.00 -1.01
CA VAL A 135 8.24 -1.90 -2.46
C VAL A 135 6.84 -2.42 -2.77
N ASP A 136 5.94 -1.52 -3.13
CA ASP A 136 4.58 -1.85 -3.52
C ASP A 136 4.57 -2.58 -4.87
N MET A 137 3.72 -3.60 -4.97
CA MET A 137 3.55 -4.35 -6.21
C MET A 137 2.52 -3.68 -7.11
N GLU A 138 2.96 -3.32 -8.30
CA GLU A 138 2.16 -2.70 -9.35
C GLU A 138 1.41 -3.77 -10.18
N ASN A 139 0.97 -3.46 -11.40
CA ASN A 139 0.30 -4.44 -12.27
C ASN A 139 1.28 -5.50 -12.79
N SER A 140 0.74 -6.59 -13.33
CA SER A 140 1.47 -7.81 -13.70
C SER A 140 2.72 -7.63 -14.60
N PRO A 141 2.80 -6.68 -15.55
CA PRO A 141 4.01 -6.48 -16.35
C PRO A 141 5.23 -6.09 -15.51
N TYR A 142 5.01 -5.50 -14.33
CA TYR A 142 6.08 -5.07 -13.43
C TYR A 142 6.46 -6.12 -12.39
N THR A 143 5.72 -7.23 -12.26
CA THR A 143 5.91 -8.17 -11.15
C THR A 143 7.29 -8.81 -11.16
N ASP A 144 7.74 -9.35 -12.31
CA ASP A 144 9.05 -10.00 -12.41
C ASP A 144 10.19 -9.02 -12.10
N VAL A 145 10.19 -7.87 -12.76
CA VAL A 145 11.27 -6.89 -12.58
C VAL A 145 11.28 -6.30 -11.17
N THR A 146 10.12 -6.16 -10.51
CA THR A 146 10.04 -5.71 -9.12
C THR A 146 10.68 -6.71 -8.16
N LEU A 147 10.35 -8.00 -8.32
CA LEU A 147 10.93 -9.07 -7.49
C LEU A 147 12.44 -9.20 -7.76
N GLU A 148 12.88 -9.07 -9.02
CA GLU A 148 14.29 -9.12 -9.38
C GLU A 148 15.10 -7.96 -8.77
N ILE A 149 14.58 -6.73 -8.83
CA ILE A 149 15.20 -5.55 -8.20
C ILE A 149 15.29 -5.75 -6.68
N PHE A 150 14.20 -6.20 -6.05
CA PHE A 150 14.18 -6.49 -4.63
C PHE A 150 15.23 -7.53 -4.23
N GLU A 151 15.27 -8.68 -4.93
CA GLU A 151 16.22 -9.76 -4.63
C GLU A 151 17.67 -9.34 -4.88
N THR A 152 17.91 -8.46 -5.86
CA THR A 152 19.21 -7.86 -6.09
C THR A 152 19.66 -7.06 -4.88
N LEU A 153 18.83 -6.13 -4.40
CA LEU A 153 19.14 -5.33 -3.21
C LEU A 153 19.23 -6.18 -1.94
N TRP A 154 18.41 -7.22 -1.81
CA TRP A 154 18.50 -8.20 -0.74
C TRP A 154 19.85 -8.93 -0.74
N ARG A 155 20.36 -9.35 -1.91
CA ARG A 155 21.70 -9.97 -2.01
C ARG A 155 22.82 -8.99 -1.70
N HIS A 156 22.62 -7.70 -1.94
CA HIS A 156 23.56 -6.65 -1.56
C HIS A 156 23.53 -6.27 -0.06
N GLY A 157 22.71 -6.96 0.75
CA GLY A 157 22.73 -6.84 2.21
C GLY A 157 21.68 -5.88 2.78
N HIS A 158 20.82 -5.29 1.96
CA HIS A 158 19.68 -4.52 2.45
C HIS A 158 18.67 -5.46 3.12
N ARG A 159 18.27 -5.11 4.35
CA ARG A 159 17.41 -5.96 5.21
C ARG A 159 16.22 -5.20 5.78
N ARG A 160 16.19 -3.86 5.70
CA ARG A 160 15.00 -3.07 6.10
C ARG A 160 14.15 -2.73 4.88
N ILE A 161 13.99 -3.71 4.00
CA ILE A 161 13.18 -3.64 2.80
C ILE A 161 12.28 -4.89 2.71
N GLY A 162 11.08 -4.73 2.16
CA GLY A 162 10.22 -5.86 1.83
C GLY A 162 9.37 -5.61 0.59
N VAL A 163 8.61 -6.62 0.18
CA VAL A 163 7.79 -6.61 -1.05
C VAL A 163 6.33 -6.92 -0.79
N VAL A 164 5.48 -6.71 -1.80
CA VAL A 164 4.06 -7.03 -1.78
C VAL A 164 3.79 -8.19 -2.74
N LEU A 165 2.93 -9.12 -2.37
CA LEU A 165 2.39 -10.15 -3.26
C LEU A 165 0.86 -10.06 -3.36
N GLN A 166 0.33 -10.38 -4.55
CA GLN A 166 -1.08 -10.22 -4.91
C GLN A 166 -1.74 -11.60 -5.10
N SER A 167 -2.66 -11.99 -4.23
CA SER A 167 -3.29 -13.33 -4.30
C SER A 167 -4.15 -13.56 -5.56
N ALA A 168 -4.51 -12.51 -6.30
CA ALA A 168 -5.23 -12.65 -7.56
C ALA A 168 -4.38 -13.25 -8.69
N LEU A 169 -3.05 -13.19 -8.64
CA LEU A 169 -2.20 -13.74 -9.69
C LEU A 169 -1.90 -15.23 -9.46
N HIS A 170 -1.96 -16.05 -10.51
CA HIS A 170 -1.73 -17.50 -10.42
C HIS A 170 -0.31 -17.85 -9.92
N ARG A 171 0.67 -16.99 -10.22
CA ARG A 171 2.09 -17.15 -9.84
C ARG A 171 2.39 -16.94 -8.35
N SER A 172 1.52 -16.23 -7.63
CA SER A 172 1.88 -15.63 -6.34
C SER A 172 2.18 -16.64 -5.23
N GLU A 173 1.59 -17.83 -5.26
CA GLU A 173 1.91 -18.89 -4.28
C GLU A 173 3.37 -19.35 -4.41
N GLN A 174 3.87 -19.49 -5.63
CA GLN A 174 5.27 -19.85 -5.88
C GLN A 174 6.23 -18.72 -5.49
N ASP A 175 5.87 -17.47 -5.81
CA ASP A 175 6.67 -16.31 -5.40
C ASP A 175 6.72 -16.17 -3.87
N LEU A 176 5.63 -16.49 -3.16
CA LEU A 176 5.58 -16.47 -1.70
C LEU A 176 6.55 -17.50 -1.10
N ALA A 177 6.52 -18.73 -1.59
CA ALA A 177 7.44 -19.78 -1.11
C ALA A 177 8.91 -19.36 -1.32
N ARG A 178 9.23 -18.77 -2.49
CA ARG A 178 10.57 -18.24 -2.78
C ARG A 178 10.98 -17.12 -1.82
N LEU A 179 10.10 -16.17 -1.54
CA LEU A 179 10.40 -15.04 -0.64
C LEU A 179 10.51 -15.46 0.83
N ASN A 180 9.68 -16.41 1.28
CA ASN A 180 9.80 -17.00 2.60
C ASN A 180 11.16 -17.69 2.76
N ALA A 181 11.60 -18.49 1.78
CA ALA A 181 12.91 -19.14 1.79
C ALA A 181 14.08 -18.13 1.82
N LEU A 182 13.90 -16.93 1.27
CA LEU A 182 14.89 -15.85 1.34
C LEU A 182 14.94 -15.12 2.69
N GLY A 183 13.97 -15.33 3.57
CA GLY A 183 13.85 -14.58 4.81
C GLY A 183 13.21 -13.19 4.64
N ALA A 184 12.55 -12.94 3.52
CA ALA A 184 12.05 -11.61 3.15
C ALA A 184 10.70 -11.29 3.83
N GLY A 185 10.53 -10.03 4.25
CA GLY A 185 9.24 -9.55 4.72
C GLY A 185 8.25 -9.41 3.58
N VAL A 186 7.05 -10.01 3.70
CA VAL A 186 6.00 -9.97 2.66
C VAL A 186 4.71 -9.33 3.18
N ARG A 187 4.18 -8.38 2.40
CA ARG A 187 2.80 -7.88 2.54
C ARG A 187 1.89 -8.62 1.57
N LEU A 188 0.87 -9.30 2.08
CA LEU A 188 -0.11 -10.02 1.27
C LEU A 188 -1.36 -9.18 1.04
N VAL A 189 -1.67 -8.91 -0.24
CA VAL A 189 -2.88 -8.23 -0.70
C VAL A 189 -3.67 -9.11 -1.65
N LYS A 190 -4.94 -8.77 -1.94
CA LYS A 190 -5.70 -9.43 -3.00
C LYS A 190 -5.25 -9.02 -4.40
N GLY A 191 -4.86 -7.75 -4.57
CA GLY A 191 -4.55 -7.14 -5.86
C GLY A 191 -5.54 -6.02 -6.20
N ALA A 192 -5.02 -4.93 -6.75
CA ALA A 192 -5.77 -3.71 -7.04
C ALA A 192 -6.04 -3.47 -8.54
N TYR A 193 -5.36 -4.23 -9.41
CA TYR A 193 -5.36 -4.05 -10.84
C TYR A 193 -6.34 -5.01 -11.53
N LYS A 194 -6.77 -4.64 -12.73
CA LYS A 194 -7.55 -5.51 -13.61
C LYS A 194 -6.57 -6.27 -14.50
N GLU A 195 -6.49 -7.57 -14.30
CA GLU A 195 -5.52 -8.44 -14.97
C GLU A 195 -6.23 -9.45 -15.88
N PRO A 196 -5.61 -9.87 -16.99
CA PRO A 196 -6.22 -10.83 -17.91
C PRO A 196 -6.38 -12.21 -17.26
N LYS A 197 -7.42 -12.94 -17.67
CA LYS A 197 -7.75 -14.29 -17.15
C LYS A 197 -6.59 -15.29 -17.26
N ALA A 198 -5.72 -15.13 -18.26
CA ALA A 198 -4.57 -16.00 -18.46
C ALA A 198 -3.61 -16.02 -17.27
N ILE A 199 -3.52 -14.92 -16.50
CA ILE A 199 -2.54 -14.77 -15.42
C ILE A 199 -3.19 -14.54 -14.05
N ALA A 200 -4.50 -14.29 -14.00
CA ALA A 200 -5.19 -13.90 -12.78
C ALA A 200 -6.58 -14.52 -12.64
N TYR A 201 -6.92 -14.87 -11.40
CA TYR A 201 -8.24 -15.28 -10.99
C TYR A 201 -9.26 -14.16 -11.26
N GLN A 202 -10.38 -14.50 -11.89
CA GLN A 202 -11.39 -13.52 -12.29
C GLN A 202 -12.54 -13.42 -11.28
N HIS A 203 -12.86 -14.52 -10.60
CA HIS A 203 -13.94 -14.54 -9.62
C HIS A 203 -13.41 -14.24 -8.22
N LYS A 204 -14.20 -13.48 -7.46
CA LYS A 204 -13.85 -13.12 -6.08
C LYS A 204 -13.59 -14.34 -5.19
N ALA A 205 -14.38 -15.42 -5.35
CA ALA A 205 -14.22 -16.63 -4.57
C ALA A 205 -12.83 -17.27 -4.79
N ASP A 206 -12.34 -17.28 -6.03
CA ASP A 206 -11.03 -17.83 -6.38
C ASP A 206 -9.90 -16.98 -5.77
N VAL A 207 -10.00 -15.64 -5.86
CA VAL A 207 -9.05 -14.71 -5.25
C VAL A 207 -9.02 -14.85 -3.73
N ASP A 208 -10.18 -15.01 -3.10
CA ASP A 208 -10.30 -15.22 -1.65
C ASP A 208 -9.71 -16.57 -1.23
N ALA A 209 -9.94 -17.63 -2.02
CA ALA A 209 -9.37 -18.94 -1.77
C ALA A 209 -7.84 -18.94 -1.90
N ALA A 210 -7.30 -18.27 -2.93
CA ALA A 210 -5.86 -18.07 -3.07
C ALA A 210 -5.29 -17.24 -1.91
N TYR A 211 -5.97 -16.16 -1.50
CA TYR A 211 -5.57 -15.37 -0.33
C TYR A 211 -5.51 -16.24 0.93
N ALA A 212 -6.52 -17.09 1.16
CA ALA A 212 -6.56 -17.98 2.31
C ALA A 212 -5.40 -19.00 2.34
N ARG A 213 -5.06 -19.61 1.20
CA ARG A 213 -3.91 -20.52 1.08
C ARG A 213 -2.58 -19.81 1.37
N MET A 214 -2.38 -18.65 0.73
CA MET A 214 -1.18 -17.83 0.93
C MET A 214 -1.08 -17.29 2.35
N LEU A 215 -2.20 -16.91 2.97
CA LEU A 215 -2.27 -16.43 4.34
C LEU A 215 -1.80 -17.49 5.33
N ALA A 216 -2.26 -18.74 5.16
CA ALA A 216 -1.84 -19.85 6.01
C ALA A 216 -0.32 -20.06 5.92
N THR A 217 0.21 -20.12 4.69
CA THR A 217 1.65 -20.29 4.43
C THR A 217 2.45 -19.14 5.01
N LEU A 218 2.04 -17.89 4.75
CA LEU A 218 2.74 -16.71 5.22
C LEU A 218 2.75 -16.60 6.75
N LEU A 219 1.67 -16.98 7.43
CA LEU A 219 1.61 -16.94 8.89
C LEU A 219 2.56 -17.95 9.56
N THR A 220 2.78 -19.12 8.95
CA THR A 220 3.58 -20.19 9.56
C THR A 220 5.03 -20.19 9.11
N GLU A 221 5.32 -19.71 7.89
CA GLU A 221 6.64 -19.78 7.28
C GLU A 221 7.23 -18.40 6.94
N GLY A 222 6.44 -17.34 7.05
CA GLY A 222 6.86 -16.00 6.69
C GLY A 222 7.68 -15.28 7.75
N HIS A 223 8.40 -14.25 7.32
CA HIS A 223 9.18 -13.37 8.17
C HIS A 223 8.48 -12.00 8.29
N ASP A 224 8.14 -11.59 9.52
CA ASP A 224 7.32 -10.40 9.81
C ASP A 224 6.11 -10.22 8.85
N PRO A 225 5.18 -11.19 8.78
CA PRO A 225 4.03 -11.13 7.88
C PRO A 225 3.17 -9.86 8.02
N ALA A 226 2.84 -9.26 6.88
CA ALA A 226 1.90 -8.15 6.81
C ALA A 226 0.60 -8.55 6.07
N ILE A 227 -0.47 -8.74 6.83
CA ILE A 227 -1.78 -9.15 6.32
C ILE A 227 -2.57 -7.89 5.94
N ALA A 228 -2.48 -7.49 4.67
CA ALA A 228 -3.11 -6.26 4.18
C ALA A 228 -4.50 -6.51 3.59
N THR A 229 -5.53 -6.39 4.43
CA THR A 229 -6.94 -6.63 4.05
C THR A 229 -7.93 -5.87 4.94
N HIS A 230 -9.10 -5.55 4.38
CA HIS A 230 -10.25 -5.02 5.11
C HIS A 230 -11.43 -5.98 5.12
N ASP A 231 -11.18 -7.23 4.75
CA ASP A 231 -12.16 -8.31 4.66
C ASP A 231 -12.26 -9.03 6.01
N PRO A 232 -13.38 -8.90 6.76
CA PRO A 232 -13.54 -9.56 8.06
C PRO A 232 -13.29 -11.06 8.00
N ALA A 233 -13.73 -11.73 6.93
CA ALA A 233 -13.57 -13.18 6.82
C ALA A 233 -12.08 -13.59 6.76
N MET A 234 -11.25 -12.80 6.09
CA MET A 234 -9.80 -13.07 6.01
C MET A 234 -9.09 -12.72 7.33
N ILE A 235 -9.56 -11.69 8.04
CA ILE A 235 -9.04 -11.31 9.36
C ILE A 235 -9.36 -12.40 10.38
N ASP A 236 -10.61 -12.84 10.43
CA ASP A 236 -11.04 -13.90 11.34
C ASP A 236 -10.32 -15.22 11.03
N LEU A 237 -10.10 -15.53 9.74
CA LEU A 237 -9.29 -16.67 9.32
C LEU A 237 -7.83 -16.55 9.79
N ALA A 238 -7.20 -15.38 9.66
CA ALA A 238 -5.84 -15.16 10.15
C ALA A 238 -5.74 -15.38 11.66
N CYS A 239 -6.66 -14.80 12.43
CA CYS A 239 -6.74 -14.99 13.88
C CYS A 239 -6.94 -16.47 14.26
N LYS A 240 -7.78 -17.20 13.51
CA LYS A 240 -8.02 -18.63 13.70
C LYS A 240 -6.74 -19.44 13.46
N ILE A 241 -6.08 -19.24 12.31
CA ILE A 241 -4.85 -19.94 11.94
C ILE A 241 -3.75 -19.65 12.98
N ALA A 242 -3.57 -18.39 13.35
CA ALA A 242 -2.56 -18.00 14.32
C ALA A 242 -2.76 -18.72 15.67
N ARG A 243 -4.00 -18.76 16.17
CA ARG A 243 -4.33 -19.48 17.40
C ARG A 243 -4.10 -20.99 17.28
N GLU A 244 -4.53 -21.61 16.18
CA GLU A 244 -4.41 -23.06 15.96
C GLU A 244 -2.96 -23.51 15.75
N ARG A 245 -2.12 -22.64 15.18
CA ARG A 245 -0.71 -22.93 14.88
C ARG A 245 0.27 -22.36 15.92
N GLY A 246 -0.23 -21.71 16.97
CA GLY A 246 0.61 -21.13 18.03
C GLY A 246 1.44 -19.93 17.55
N VAL A 247 1.01 -19.21 16.51
CA VAL A 247 1.68 -18.00 16.03
C VAL A 247 1.33 -16.85 16.96
N ALA A 248 2.36 -16.20 17.53
CA ALA A 248 2.18 -15.11 18.46
C ALA A 248 1.62 -13.84 17.76
N ARG A 249 0.84 -13.03 18.49
CA ARG A 249 0.13 -11.88 17.90
C ARG A 249 1.04 -10.73 17.49
N ASP A 250 2.25 -10.69 18.03
CA ASP A 250 3.28 -9.68 17.79
C ASP A 250 4.28 -10.07 16.69
N THR A 251 4.23 -11.30 16.17
CA THR A 251 5.09 -11.77 15.08
C THR A 251 4.53 -11.48 13.68
N PHE A 252 3.30 -10.96 13.60
CA PHE A 252 2.70 -10.48 12.36
C PHE A 252 1.86 -9.23 12.61
N GLU A 253 1.45 -8.56 11.55
CA GLU A 253 0.60 -7.38 11.64
C GLU A 253 -0.54 -7.39 10.63
N PHE A 254 -1.66 -6.77 11.00
CA PHE A 254 -2.71 -6.41 10.07
C PHE A 254 -2.43 -5.03 9.49
N GLN A 255 -2.63 -4.88 8.18
CA GLN A 255 -2.49 -3.59 7.52
C GLN A 255 -3.79 -3.14 6.88
N MET A 256 -4.14 -1.87 7.09
CA MET A 256 -5.34 -1.27 6.52
C MET A 256 -5.07 0.13 5.99
N LEU A 257 -5.73 0.48 4.91
CA LEU A 257 -5.71 1.84 4.37
C LEU A 257 -6.32 2.87 5.33
N TYR A 258 -5.74 4.05 5.32
CA TYR A 258 -6.22 5.22 6.04
C TYR A 258 -7.70 5.51 5.74
N GLY A 259 -8.48 5.74 6.81
CA GLY A 259 -9.92 6.04 6.69
C GLY A 259 -10.85 4.85 6.45
N ILE A 260 -10.33 3.63 6.28
CA ILE A 260 -11.12 2.44 5.94
C ILE A 260 -11.15 1.45 7.11
N ARG A 261 -12.36 1.09 7.53
CA ARG A 261 -12.62 0.14 8.63
C ARG A 261 -11.89 0.49 9.94
N ARG A 262 -11.98 1.76 10.36
CA ARG A 262 -11.45 2.23 11.66
C ARG A 262 -11.98 1.42 12.85
N ASP A 263 -13.20 0.88 12.72
CA ASP A 263 -13.79 -0.07 13.65
C ASP A 263 -12.94 -1.35 13.81
N LEU A 264 -12.50 -1.95 12.69
CA LEU A 264 -11.65 -3.14 12.73
C LEU A 264 -10.24 -2.82 13.21
N GLN A 265 -9.69 -1.67 12.81
CA GLN A 265 -8.38 -1.21 13.28
C GLN A 265 -8.37 -1.14 14.81
N ALA A 266 -9.36 -0.46 15.41
CA ALA A 266 -9.48 -0.35 16.86
C ALA A 266 -9.74 -1.70 17.55
N LYS A 267 -10.58 -2.56 16.94
CA LYS A 267 -10.84 -3.92 17.45
C LYS A 267 -9.54 -4.73 17.54
N LEU A 268 -8.75 -4.76 16.48
CA LEU A 268 -7.52 -5.57 16.40
C LEU A 268 -6.45 -5.08 17.38
N VAL A 269 -6.28 -3.76 17.54
CA VAL A 269 -5.39 -3.20 18.56
C VAL A 269 -5.82 -3.62 19.96
N LYS A 270 -7.13 -3.55 20.27
CA LYS A 270 -7.68 -3.97 21.56
C LYS A 270 -7.47 -5.46 21.83
N GLU A 271 -7.46 -6.28 20.78
CA GLU A 271 -7.15 -7.72 20.84
C GLU A 271 -5.64 -8.00 20.93
N GLY A 272 -4.79 -6.98 20.94
CA GLY A 272 -3.34 -7.12 21.10
C GLY A 272 -2.59 -7.46 19.80
N TYR A 273 -3.20 -7.27 18.63
CA TYR A 273 -2.50 -7.41 17.36
C TYR A 273 -1.78 -6.11 16.98
N ARG A 274 -0.64 -6.25 16.29
CA ARG A 274 -0.02 -5.13 15.59
C ARG A 274 -0.91 -4.68 14.44
N VAL A 275 -1.18 -3.38 14.36
CA VAL A 275 -1.93 -2.77 13.26
C VAL A 275 -1.09 -1.66 12.65
N ARG A 276 -0.94 -1.70 11.31
CA ARG A 276 -0.31 -0.64 10.53
C ARG A 276 -1.31 0.02 9.60
N VAL A 277 -1.36 1.35 9.64
CA VAL A 277 -2.18 2.14 8.72
C VAL A 277 -1.34 2.62 7.54
N TYR A 278 -1.81 2.33 6.32
CA TYR A 278 -1.21 2.87 5.09
C TYR A 278 -1.79 4.26 4.82
N ILE A 279 -0.95 5.28 4.91
CA ILE A 279 -1.34 6.70 4.86
C ILE A 279 -0.81 7.32 3.56
N PRO A 280 -1.68 7.49 2.55
CA PRO A 280 -1.31 8.12 1.31
C PRO A 280 -1.37 9.65 1.46
N PHE A 281 -0.42 10.36 0.84
CA PHE A 281 -0.35 11.82 0.82
C PHE A 281 0.31 12.33 -0.46
N GLY A 282 0.18 13.61 -0.77
CA GLY A 282 0.80 14.24 -1.94
C GLY A 282 -0.20 14.75 -2.95
N ARG A 283 0.29 15.49 -3.95
CA ARG A 283 -0.54 16.24 -4.90
C ARG A 283 -1.22 15.35 -5.94
N GLU A 284 -0.63 14.20 -6.27
CA GLU A 284 -1.17 13.26 -7.28
C GLU A 284 -2.22 12.29 -6.69
N TRP A 285 -3.10 12.80 -5.83
CA TRP A 285 -4.02 11.98 -5.05
C TRP A 285 -5.26 11.51 -5.80
N PHE A 286 -5.63 12.19 -6.89
CA PHE A 286 -6.90 11.96 -7.58
C PHE A 286 -7.04 10.54 -8.16
N PRO A 287 -6.06 9.97 -8.88
CA PRO A 287 -6.16 8.60 -9.38
C PRO A 287 -6.29 7.56 -8.26
N TYR A 288 -5.57 7.76 -7.15
CA TYR A 288 -5.68 6.92 -5.96
C TYR A 288 -7.08 6.97 -5.35
N PHE A 289 -7.61 8.19 -5.17
CA PHE A 289 -8.95 8.42 -4.63
C PHE A 289 -10.05 7.75 -5.48
N MET A 290 -9.96 7.87 -6.80
CA MET A 290 -10.94 7.25 -7.71
C MET A 290 -10.93 5.72 -7.61
N ARG A 291 -9.75 5.10 -7.44
CA ARG A 291 -9.68 3.65 -7.15
C ARG A 291 -10.36 3.30 -5.84
N ARG A 292 -10.17 4.09 -4.76
CA ARG A 292 -10.85 3.86 -3.47
C ARG A 292 -12.37 3.94 -3.60
N LEU A 293 -12.89 4.83 -4.44
CA LEU A 293 -14.33 4.93 -4.70
C LEU A 293 -14.90 3.68 -5.36
N GLY A 294 -14.22 3.15 -6.38
CA GLY A 294 -14.68 1.97 -7.12
C GLY A 294 -14.66 0.65 -6.33
N GLU A 295 -14.00 0.60 -5.17
CA GLU A 295 -13.88 -0.64 -4.41
C GLU A 295 -15.12 -0.98 -3.55
N ARG A 296 -15.85 0.02 -3.06
CA ARG A 296 -17.03 -0.20 -2.21
C ARG A 296 -18.13 0.83 -2.49
N PRO A 297 -19.39 0.41 -2.70
CA PRO A 297 -20.50 1.36 -2.87
C PRO A 297 -20.65 2.35 -1.71
N ALA A 298 -20.36 1.91 -0.47
CA ALA A 298 -20.39 2.79 0.70
C ALA A 298 -19.41 3.97 0.62
N ASN A 299 -18.28 3.81 -0.08
CA ASN A 299 -17.35 4.92 -0.31
C ASN A 299 -17.97 5.97 -1.24
N VAL A 300 -18.70 5.53 -2.27
CA VAL A 300 -19.44 6.40 -3.19
C VAL A 300 -20.56 7.14 -2.44
N THR A 301 -21.37 6.43 -1.65
CA THR A 301 -22.45 7.04 -0.84
C THR A 301 -21.91 8.09 0.14
N PHE A 302 -20.76 7.83 0.78
CA PHE A 302 -20.09 8.80 1.66
C PHE A 302 -19.71 10.08 0.90
N VAL A 303 -19.09 9.93 -0.28
CA VAL A 303 -18.66 11.08 -1.08
C VAL A 303 -19.85 11.89 -1.59
N MET A 304 -20.93 11.24 -2.01
CA MET A 304 -22.17 11.94 -2.40
C MET A 304 -22.71 12.77 -1.24
N LYS A 305 -22.78 12.21 -0.01
CA LYS A 305 -23.19 12.97 1.18
C LYS A 305 -22.25 14.14 1.50
N GLY A 306 -20.95 13.95 1.34
CA GLY A 306 -19.95 15.01 1.52
C GLY A 306 -20.13 16.17 0.53
N ILE A 307 -20.38 15.88 -0.75
CA ILE A 307 -20.59 16.89 -1.79
C ILE A 307 -21.87 17.70 -1.54
N PHE A 308 -22.96 17.07 -1.08
CA PHE A 308 -24.20 17.78 -0.76
C PHE A 308 -24.12 18.64 0.51
N GLY A 309 -23.19 18.33 1.43
CA GLY A 309 -22.91 19.16 2.60
C GLY A 309 -21.86 20.26 2.39
N GLU A 310 -21.21 20.31 1.21
CA GLU A 310 -20.22 21.32 0.83
C GLU A 310 -20.81 22.45 -0.07
N ARG A 311 -22.10 22.35 -0.44
CA ARG A 311 -22.90 23.45 -1.00
C ARG A 311 -23.50 24.30 0.11
#